data_AF-A0A1T2KV32-F1
#
_entry.id   AF-A0A1T2KV32-F1
#
_cell.length_a   1.000
_cell.length_b   1.000
_cell.length_c   1.000
_cell.angle_alpha   90.00
_cell.angle_beta   90.00
_cell.angle_gamma   90.00
#
_symmetry.space_group_name_H-M   'P 1'
#
loop_
_entity.id
_entity.type
_entity.pdbx_description
1 polymer ?
#
loop_
_entity_poly.entity_id
_entity_poly.type
_entity_poly.pdbx_seq_one_letter_code
_entity_poly.pdbx_strand_id
1 'polypeptide(L)'
;MKSKPECDQCFLRQATHAANLAHLAPSTTEELIIAVKEELTRTPGDVSPPVRASRVHAVVRQISANPDPYREAKQQATRQALNSTPN
;
A
#
# COMPACT_ATOMS: atom_id res chain seq x y z
N MET A 1 -1.80 -15.22 -12.67
CA MET A 1 -2.42 -13.93 -13.07
C MET A 1 -1.31 -12.94 -13.39
N LYS A 2 -1.35 -12.28 -14.55
CA LYS A 2 -0.36 -11.26 -14.96
C LYS A 2 -0.85 -9.86 -14.58
N SER A 3 0.07 -8.90 -14.42
CA SER A 3 -0.34 -7.52 -14.19
C SER A 3 -1.00 -6.93 -15.43
N LYS A 4 -1.98 -6.07 -15.20
CA LYS A 4 -2.69 -5.29 -16.23
C LYS A 4 -2.42 -3.80 -15.99
N PRO A 5 -2.64 -2.92 -16.97
CA PRO A 5 -2.52 -1.47 -16.77
C PRO A 5 -3.34 -0.93 -15.58
N GLU A 6 -4.50 -1.53 -15.33
CA GLU A 6 -5.39 -1.21 -14.20
C GLU A 6 -4.73 -1.46 -12.82
N CYS A 7 -3.75 -2.36 -12.75
CA CYS A 7 -3.03 -2.65 -11.50
C CYS A 7 -2.22 -1.45 -11.03
N ASP A 8 -1.66 -0.66 -11.95
CA ASP A 8 -0.84 0.51 -11.60
C ASP A 8 -1.68 1.58 -10.91
N GLN A 9 -2.90 1.80 -11.41
CA GLN A 9 -3.87 2.68 -10.77
C GLN A 9 -4.26 2.18 -9.38
N CYS A 10 -4.44 0.86 -9.22
CA CYS A 10 -4.73 0.26 -7.93
C CYS A 10 -3.59 0.48 -6.93
N PHE A 11 -2.34 0.27 -7.35
CA PHE A 11 -1.16 0.46 -6.50
C PHE A 11 -0.97 1.92 -6.07
N LEU A 12 -1.21 2.88 -6.96
CA LEU A 12 -1.16 4.31 -6.60
C LEU A 12 -2.24 4.66 -5.57
N ARG A 13 -3.47 4.17 -5.75
CA ARG A 13 -4.54 4.34 -4.75
C ARG A 13 -4.17 3.74 -3.40
N GLN A 14 -3.56 2.55 -3.40
CA GLN A 14 -3.12 1.89 -2.17
C GLN A 14 -2.01 2.68 -1.46
N ALA A 15 -1.04 3.22 -2.21
CA ALA A 15 0.00 4.07 -1.65
C ALA A 15 -0.56 5.35 -1.02
N THR A 16 -1.48 6.04 -1.70
CA THR A 16 -2.17 7.22 -1.13
C THR A 16 -2.95 6.85 0.13
N HIS A 17 -3.66 5.72 0.13
CA HIS A 17 -4.39 5.26 1.30
C HIS A 17 -3.45 4.98 2.48
N ALA A 18 -2.32 4.32 2.24
CA ALA A 18 -1.32 4.07 3.28
C ALA A 18 -0.68 5.36 3.82
N ALA A 19 -0.45 6.37 2.97
CA ALA A 19 0.02 7.69 3.38
C ALA A 19 -0.95 8.35 4.36
N ASN A 20 -2.25 8.27 4.06
CA ASN A 20 -3.31 8.80 4.93
C ASN A 20 -3.35 8.08 6.28
N LEU A 21 -3.23 6.75 6.29
CA LEU A 21 -3.20 5.96 7.53
C LEU A 21 -1.93 6.23 8.36
N ALA A 22 -0.81 6.53 7.70
CA ALA A 22 0.44 6.90 8.36
C ALA A 22 0.49 8.40 8.73
N HIS A 23 -0.57 9.18 8.47
CA HIS A 23 -0.65 10.62 8.72
C HIS A 23 0.53 11.42 8.13
N LEU A 24 0.97 11.06 6.92
CA LEU A 24 2.08 11.74 6.27
C LEU A 24 1.74 13.18 5.91
N ALA A 25 2.75 14.06 5.96
CA ALA A 25 2.63 15.41 5.45
C ALA A 25 2.37 15.40 3.92
N PRO A 26 1.78 16.47 3.36
CA PRO A 26 1.53 16.56 1.92
C PRO A 26 2.79 16.38 1.06
N SER A 27 3.91 17.00 1.46
CA SER A 27 5.21 16.86 0.76
C SER A 27 5.72 15.42 0.77
N THR A 28 5.68 14.75 1.93
CA THR A 28 6.09 13.35 2.05
C THR A 28 5.14 12.41 1.28
N THR A 29 3.85 12.75 1.19
CA THR A 29 2.89 12.02 0.35
C THR A 29 3.24 12.15 -1.12
N GLU A 30 3.63 13.34 -1.59
CA GLU A 30 4.07 13.56 -2.97
C GLU A 30 5.34 12.75 -3.28
N GLU A 31 6.35 12.82 -2.40
CA GLU A 31 7.58 12.02 -2.50
C GLU A 31 7.28 10.51 -2.58
N LEU A 32 6.37 10.03 -1.74
CA LEU A 32 5.93 8.63 -1.77
C LEU A 32 5.32 8.26 -3.13
N ILE A 33 4.43 9.09 -3.67
CA ILE A 33 3.77 8.79 -4.94
C ILE A 33 4.75 8.81 -6.10
N ILE A 34 5.73 9.72 -6.10
CA ILE A 34 6.81 9.74 -7.08
C ILE A 34 7.61 8.44 -7.01
N ALA A 35 8.06 8.04 -5.80
CA ALA A 35 8.83 6.82 -5.61
C ALA A 35 8.05 5.55 -6.03
N VAL A 36 6.74 5.49 -5.76
CA VAL A 36 5.89 4.37 -6.20
C VAL A 36 5.77 4.32 -7.71
N LYS A 37 5.63 5.47 -8.41
CA LYS A 37 5.61 5.49 -9.89
C LYS A 37 6.93 4.99 -10.47
N GLU A 38 8.05 5.39 -9.89
CA GLU A 38 9.37 4.89 -10.30
C GLU A 38 9.49 3.38 -10.12
N GLU A 39 9.08 2.86 -8.96
CA GLU A 39 9.12 1.43 -8.67
C GLU A 39 8.25 0.61 -9.63
N LEU A 40 7.05 1.11 -9.96
CA LEU A 40 6.15 0.49 -10.92
C LEU A 40 6.69 0.49 -12.35
N THR A 41 7.48 1.51 -12.73
CA THR A 41 8.15 1.61 -14.02
C THR A 41 9.35 0.65 -14.11
N ARG A 42 10.09 0.47 -13.00
CA ARG A 42 11.25 -0.44 -12.93
C ARG A 42 10.85 -1.90 -12.86
N THR A 43 9.63 -2.21 -12.41
CA THR A 43 9.15 -3.59 -12.28
C THR A 43 8.29 -3.98 -13.50
N PRO A 44 8.77 -4.91 -14.34
CA PRO A 44 8.06 -5.33 -15.56
C PRO A 44 6.60 -5.74 -15.31
N GLY A 45 5.70 -5.47 -16.26
CA GLY A 45 4.28 -5.84 -16.13
C GLY A 45 3.99 -7.35 -16.24
N ASP A 46 4.99 -8.16 -16.61
CA ASP A 46 4.86 -9.61 -16.72
C ASP A 46 4.94 -10.35 -15.37
N VAL A 47 5.45 -9.69 -14.32
CA VAL A 47 5.40 -10.22 -12.96
C VAL A 47 4.00 -10.11 -12.38
N SER A 48 3.70 -11.05 -11.47
CA SER A 48 2.38 -11.13 -10.86
C SER A 48 2.06 -9.87 -10.03
N PRO A 49 0.78 -9.44 -9.98
CA PRO A 49 0.38 -8.29 -9.17
C PRO A 49 0.82 -8.36 -7.70
N PRO A 50 0.78 -9.52 -7.01
CA PRO A 50 1.27 -9.62 -5.64
C PRO A 50 2.74 -9.25 -5.48
N VAL A 51 3.61 -9.63 -6.43
CA VAL A 51 5.04 -9.27 -6.38
C VAL A 51 5.23 -7.77 -6.51
N ARG A 52 4.52 -7.14 -7.45
CA ARG A 52 4.55 -5.67 -7.64
C ARG A 52 3.99 -4.94 -6.40
N ALA A 53 2.88 -5.43 -5.84
CA ALA A 53 2.29 -4.90 -4.62
C ALA A 53 3.26 -4.94 -3.44
N SER A 54 3.99 -6.06 -3.25
CA SER A 54 4.98 -6.18 -2.18
C SER A 54 6.08 -5.13 -2.27
N ARG A 55 6.54 -4.80 -3.50
CA ARG A 55 7.54 -3.75 -3.71
C ARG A 55 6.99 -2.36 -3.39
N VAL A 56 5.76 -2.06 -3.83
CA VAL A 56 5.08 -0.81 -3.46
C VAL A 56 4.93 -0.68 -1.94
N HIS A 57 4.52 -1.74 -1.25
CA HIS A 57 4.43 -1.72 0.20
C HIS A 57 5.80 -1.54 0.90
N ALA A 58 6.88 -2.03 0.30
CA ALA A 58 8.24 -1.78 0.82
C ALA A 58 8.61 -0.29 0.73
N VAL A 59 8.34 0.35 -0.41
CA VAL A 59 8.54 1.80 -0.61
C VAL A 59 7.73 2.62 0.41
N VAL A 60 6.46 2.25 0.61
CA VAL A 60 5.60 2.88 1.62
C VAL A 60 6.21 2.83 3.01
N ARG A 61 6.67 1.64 3.46
CA ARG A 61 7.27 1.49 4.81
C ARG A 61 8.54 2.30 4.97
N GLN A 62 9.36 2.37 3.91
CA GLN A 62 10.61 3.11 3.93
C GLN A 62 10.36 4.62 4.04
N ILE A 63 9.52 5.20 3.19
CA ILE A 63 9.29 6.65 3.15
C ILE A 63 8.47 7.13 4.34
N SER A 64 7.46 6.35 4.76
CA SER A 64 6.62 6.71 5.91
C SER A 64 7.34 6.59 7.26
N ALA A 65 8.53 5.97 7.30
CA ALA A 65 9.19 5.53 8.53
C ALA A 65 8.27 4.71 9.47
N ASN A 66 7.19 4.13 8.92
CA ASN A 66 6.21 3.35 9.63
C ASN A 66 6.24 1.90 9.14
N PRO A 67 6.64 0.93 9.98
CA PRO A 67 6.76 -0.47 9.57
C PRO A 67 5.43 -1.11 9.18
N ASP A 68 4.29 -0.60 9.68
CA ASP A 68 2.95 -1.06 9.31
C ASP A 68 1.90 0.07 9.39
N PRO A 69 1.70 0.81 8.29
CA PRO A 69 0.66 1.85 8.21
C PRO A 69 -0.76 1.32 8.48
N TYR A 70 -1.00 0.01 8.34
CA TYR A 70 -2.31 -0.60 8.49
C TYR A 70 -2.56 -1.15 9.90
N ARG A 71 -1.63 -0.98 10.85
CA ARG A 71 -1.70 -1.61 12.17
C ARG A 71 -3.03 -1.35 12.89
N GLU A 72 -3.45 -0.10 12.96
CA GLU A 72 -4.70 0.28 13.64
C GLU A 72 -5.94 -0.25 12.93
N ALA A 73 -5.98 -0.11 11.60
CA ALA A 73 -7.06 -0.64 10.77
C ALA A 73 -7.21 -2.16 10.93
N LYS A 74 -6.09 -2.90 10.98
CA LYS A 74 -6.08 -4.34 11.25
C LYS A 74 -6.63 -4.66 12.63
N GLN A 75 -6.21 -3.94 13.66
CA GLN A 75 -6.71 -4.14 15.03
C GLN A 75 -8.22 -3.89 15.13
N GLN A 76 -8.72 -2.84 14.47
CA GLN A 76 -10.14 -2.54 14.43
C GLN A 76 -10.92 -3.63 13.69
N ALA A 77 -10.44 -4.08 12.53
CA ALA A 77 -11.06 -5.16 11.78
C ALA A 77 -11.10 -6.47 12.59
N THR A 78 -10.01 -6.82 13.28
CA THR A 78 -9.97 -7.99 14.17
C THR A 78 -11.00 -7.88 15.31
N ARG A 79 -11.09 -6.72 15.98
CA ARG A 79 -12.09 -6.50 17.03
C ARG A 79 -13.52 -6.65 16.49
N GLN A 80 -13.80 -6.10 15.32
CA GLN A 80 -15.12 -6.21 14.68
C GLN A 80 -15.46 -7.65 14.34
N ALA A 81 -14.52 -8.42 13.77
CA ALA A 81 -14.71 -9.81 13.41
C ALA A 81 -14.97 -10.72 14.63
N LEU A 82 -14.26 -10.49 15.74
CA LEU A 82 -14.47 -11.23 16.99
C LEU A 82 -15.84 -10.92 17.62
N ASN A 83 -16.33 -9.69 17.46
CA ASN A 83 -17.65 -9.31 17.97
C ASN A 83 -18.81 -9.81 17.10
N SER A 84 -18.54 -10.18 15.84
CA SER A 84 -19.56 -10.66 14.90
C SER A 84 -19.59 -12.18 14.73
N THR A 85 -18.70 -12.91 15.40
CA THR A 85 -18.73 -14.38 15.42
C THR A 85 -19.68 -14.84 16.52
N PRO A 86 -20.71 -15.64 16.22
CA PRO A 86 -21.53 -16.25 17.26
C PRO A 86 -20.65 -17.19 18.10
N ASN A 87 -20.85 -17.16 19.42
CA ASN A 87 -20.23 -18.11 20.35
C ASN A 87 -20.66 -19.55 20.06
#